data_AF-A0A2V5V493-F1
#
_entry.id   AF-A0A2V5V493-F1
#
_cell.length_a   1.000
_cell.length_b   1.000
_cell.length_c   1.000
_cell.angle_alpha   90.00
_cell.angle_beta   90.00
_cell.angle_gamma   90.00
#
_symmetry.space_group_name_H-M   'P 1'
#
loop_
_entity.id
_entity.type
_entity.pdbx_description
1 polymer ?
#
loop_
_entity_poly.entity_id
_entity_poly.type
_entity_poly.pdbx_seq_one_letter_code
_entity_poly.pdbx_strand_id
1 'polypeptide(L)' 'LEKEFRDDSSVAFTLVSETNALLFTPMLAEVAASSLEPTHISTPLRSSLHRTRVVRAQVAGIDLENRRVKLSDREEP' A
#
# COMPACT_ATOMS: atom_id res chain seq x y z
N LEU A 1 -12.06 -3.60 -4.29
CA LEU A 1 -12.48 -2.27 -4.77
C LEU A 1 -12.18 -2.08 -6.25
N GLU A 2 -10.93 -2.14 -6.73
CA GLU A 2 -10.66 -2.04 -8.20
C GLU A 2 -11.47 -3.02 -9.05
N LYS A 3 -11.57 -4.28 -8.61
CA LYS A 3 -12.37 -5.31 -9.29
C LYS A 3 -13.87 -5.01 -9.25
N GLU A 4 -14.33 -4.39 -8.17
CA GLU A 4 -15.75 -4.09 -7.94
C GLU A 4 -16.21 -2.91 -8.81
N PHE A 5 -15.42 -1.84 -8.83
CA PHE A 5 -15.67 -0.64 -9.63
C PHE A 5 -14.95 -0.70 -10.99
N ARG A 6 -14.81 -1.89 -11.56
CA ARG A 6 -14.00 -2.11 -12.77
C ARG A 6 -14.48 -1.26 -13.94
N ASP A 7 -15.79 -1.15 -14.10
CA ASP A 7 -16.42 -0.49 -15.26
C ASP A 7 -16.79 0.97 -14.98
N ASP A 8 -16.60 1.45 -13.75
CA ASP A 8 -16.84 2.83 -13.37
C ASP A 8 -15.52 3.62 -13.39
N SER A 9 -15.35 4.45 -14.42
CA SER A 9 -14.19 5.34 -14.58
C SER A 9 -14.29 6.62 -13.75
N SER A 10 -15.46 6.90 -13.14
CA SER A 10 -15.64 8.08 -12.27
C SER A 10 -15.01 7.87 -10.88
N VAL A 11 -14.76 6.62 -10.50
CA VAL A 11 -14.14 6.26 -9.22
C VAL A 11 -12.62 6.19 -9.37
N ALA A 12 -11.92 7.02 -8.59
CA ALA A 12 -10.47 7.00 -8.48
C ALA A 12 -10.02 6.33 -7.17
N PHE A 13 -8.97 5.51 -7.25
CA PHE A 13 -8.35 4.87 -6.09
C PHE A 13 -6.97 5.47 -5.82
N THR A 14 -6.67 5.77 -4.57
CA THR A 14 -5.32 6.14 -4.12
C THR A 14 -4.95 5.30 -2.91
N LEU A 15 -3.80 4.63 -2.97
CA LEU A 15 -3.20 3.93 -1.86
C LEU A 15 -2.03 4.77 -1.34
N VAL A 16 -2.07 5.17 -0.08
CA VAL A 16 -0.93 5.74 0.62
C VAL A 16 -0.29 4.62 1.44
N SER A 17 1.00 4.38 1.22
CA SER A 17 1.77 3.37 1.96
C SER A 17 3.19 3.85 2.18
N GLU A 18 3.81 3.45 3.29
CA GLU A 18 5.22 3.73 3.54
C GLU A 18 6.16 2.83 2.70
N THR A 19 5.64 1.67 2.29
CA THR A 19 6.33 0.62 1.54
C THR A 19 5.80 0.50 0.10
N ASN A 20 6.59 -0.14 -0.77
CA ASN A 20 6.23 -0.46 -2.15
C ASN A 20 5.64 -1.87 -2.33
N ALA A 21 5.48 -2.63 -1.25
CA ALA A 21 4.97 -4.00 -1.24
C ALA A 21 4.13 -4.27 0.01
N LEU A 22 3.17 -5.18 -0.12
CA LEU A 22 2.43 -5.75 1.01
C LEU A 22 3.18 -6.95 1.54
N LEU A 23 3.28 -7.04 2.87
CA LEU A 23 3.93 -8.12 3.58
C LEU A 23 2.88 -8.99 4.25
N PHE A 24 2.91 -10.31 3.99
CA PHE A 24 2.10 -11.27 4.73
C PHE A 24 2.79 -11.61 6.06
N THR A 25 2.55 -10.75 7.05
CA THR A 25 3.17 -10.85 8.37
C THR A 25 2.97 -12.17 9.12
N PRO A 26 1.89 -12.96 8.92
CA PRO A 26 1.76 -14.25 9.58
C PRO A 26 2.87 -15.25 9.26
N MET A 27 3.56 -15.12 8.11
CA MET A 27 4.63 -16.05 7.67
C MET A 27 6.05 -15.53 7.98
N LEU A 28 6.19 -14.53 8.86
CA LEU A 28 7.49 -13.97 9.19
C LEU A 28 8.38 -14.94 9.99
N ALA A 29 7.78 -15.81 10.79
CA ALA A 29 8.53 -16.78 11.59
C ALA A 29 9.26 -17.80 10.70
N GLU A 30 8.62 -18.23 9.62
CA GLU A 30 9.14 -19.15 8.61
C GLU A 30 10.29 -18.52 7.82
N VAL A 31 10.16 -17.23 7.49
CA VAL A 31 11.26 -16.49 6.87
C VAL A 31 12.44 -16.35 7.84
N ALA A 32 12.18 -16.01 9.11
CA ALA A 32 13.23 -15.93 10.12
C ALA A 32 13.91 -17.28 10.38
N ALA A 33 13.17 -18.38 10.31
CA ALA A 33 13.66 -19.75 10.39
C ALA A 33 14.34 -20.23 9.10
N SER A 34 14.41 -19.40 8.05
CA SER A 34 14.93 -19.75 6.72
C SER A 34 14.21 -20.93 6.05
N SER A 35 12.99 -21.26 6.47
CA SER A 35 12.14 -22.28 5.83
C SER A 35 11.32 -21.74 4.66
N LEU A 36 11.26 -20.41 4.51
CA LEU A 36 10.54 -19.72 3.44
C LEU A 36 11.35 -18.52 2.95
N GLU A 37 11.42 -18.31 1.63
CA GLU A 37 12.06 -17.12 1.08
C GLU A 37 11.21 -15.86 1.29
N PRO A 38 11.80 -14.69 1.63
CA PRO A 38 11.07 -13.44 1.85
C PRO A 38 10.21 -13.00 0.65
N THR A 39 10.66 -13.29 -0.57
CA THR A 39 9.96 -13.00 -1.82
C THR A 39 8.61 -13.69 -1.92
N HIS A 40 8.44 -14.84 -1.26
CA HIS A 40 7.16 -15.57 -1.23
C HIS A 40 6.12 -14.98 -0.29
N ILE A 41 6.51 -14.05 0.60
CA ILE A 41 5.58 -13.37 1.53
C ILE A 41 5.40 -11.89 1.21
N SER A 42 6.00 -11.41 0.12
CA SER A 42 5.97 -10.01 -0.30
C SER A 42 5.31 -9.87 -1.66
N THR A 43 4.30 -9.00 -1.74
CA THR A 43 3.55 -8.73 -2.98
C THR A 43 3.78 -7.28 -3.42
N PRO A 44 4.42 -7.02 -4.57
CA PRO A 44 4.65 -5.66 -5.03
C PRO A 44 3.34 -4.94 -5.32
N LEU A 45 3.20 -3.70 -4.83
CA LEU A 45 1.95 -2.93 -4.99
C LEU A 45 1.70 -2.55 -6.44
N ARG A 46 2.73 -2.14 -7.18
CA ARG A 46 2.59 -1.65 -8.57
C ARG A 46 2.22 -2.73 -9.58
N SER A 47 2.61 -3.98 -9.35
CA SER A 47 2.22 -5.09 -10.23
C SER A 47 0.85 -5.68 -9.86
N SER A 48 0.37 -5.42 -8.64
CA SER A 48 -0.87 -5.98 -8.13
C SER A 48 -2.07 -5.04 -8.30
N LEU A 49 -1.82 -3.72 -8.29
CA LEU A 49 -2.83 -2.68 -8.46
C LEU A 49 -2.67 -2.02 -9.81
N HIS A 50 -3.74 -1.96 -10.61
CA HIS A 50 -3.67 -1.53 -12.01
C HIS A 50 -4.28 -0.15 -12.24
N ARG A 51 -5.23 0.26 -11.39
CA ARG A 51 -5.96 1.56 -11.51
C ARG A 51 -5.77 2.46 -10.29
N THR A 52 -5.08 1.97 -9.27
CA THR A 52 -4.82 2.69 -8.02
C THR A 52 -3.54 3.51 -8.15
N ARG A 53 -3.63 4.80 -7.85
CA ARG A 53 -2.46 5.64 -7.65
C ARG A 53 -1.79 5.26 -6.34
N VAL A 54 -0.55 4.79 -6.38
CA VAL A 54 0.24 4.49 -5.17
C VAL A 54 1.11 5.69 -4.81
N VAL A 55 0.94 6.22 -3.60
CA VAL A 55 1.72 7.32 -3.03
C VAL A 55 2.58 6.76 -1.90
N ARG A 56 3.91 6.86 -2.03
CA ARG A 56 4.83 6.38 -1.00
C ARG A 56 5.05 7.46 0.06
N ALA A 57 4.22 7.47 1.10
CA ALA A 57 4.27 8.46 2.17
C ALA A 57 3.70 7.87 3.47
N GLN A 58 4.00 8.53 4.58
CA GLN A 58 3.35 8.28 5.86
C GLN A 58 2.20 9.28 6.05
N VAL A 59 1.09 8.80 6.61
CA VAL A 59 -0.05 9.66 6.97
C VAL A 59 0.26 10.36 8.29
N ALA A 60 0.37 11.68 8.25
CA ALA A 60 0.61 12.52 9.43
C ALA A 60 -0.69 12.96 10.13
N GLY A 61 -1.84 12.88 9.45
CA GLY A 61 -3.13 13.21 10.03
C GLY A 61 -4.28 13.01 9.06
N ILE A 62 -5.49 12.87 9.61
CA ILE A 62 -6.74 12.72 8.86
C ILE A 62 -7.72 13.77 9.37
N ASP A 63 -8.16 14.63 8.46
CA ASP A 63 -9.19 15.64 8.68
C ASP A 63 -10.50 15.13 8.04
N LEU A 64 -11.43 14.67 8.89
CA LEU A 64 -12.70 14.10 8.44
C LEU A 64 -13.72 15.16 8.03
N GLU A 65 -13.66 16.35 8.62
CA GLU A 65 -14.59 17.45 8.34
C GLU A 65 -14.35 17.98 6.92
N ASN A 66 -13.08 18.25 6.59
CA ASN A 66 -12.69 18.71 5.27
C ASN A 66 -12.39 17.58 4.28
N ARG A 67 -12.46 16.31 4.73
CA ARG A 67 -12.15 15.11 3.94
C ARG A 67 -10.75 15.13 3.34
N ARG A 68 -9.74 15.50 4.15
CA ARG A 68 -8.34 15.62 3.72
C ARG A 68 -7.45 14.68 4.51
N VAL A 69 -6.43 14.16 3.83
CA VAL A 69 -5.35 13.40 4.46
C VAL A 69 -4.08 14.23 4.37
N LYS A 70 -3.43 14.48 5.51
CA LYS A 70 -2.13 15.14 5.56
C LYS A 70 -1.04 14.07 5.50
N LEU A 71 -0.16 14.20 4.52
CA LEU A 71 1.02 13.36 4.39
C LEU A 71 2.20 14.06 5.07
N SER A 72 3.16 13.29 5.59
CA SER A 72 4.42 13.86 6.02
C SER A 72 5.27 14.26 4.81
N ASP A 73 5.96 15.40 4.92
CA ASP A 73 7.05 15.74 4.01
C ASP A 73 8.19 14.79 4.34
N ARG A 74 8.50 13.88 3.42
CA ARG A 74 9.59 12.92 3.63
C ARG A 74 10.92 13.68 3.49
N GLU A 75 11.63 13.94 4.58
CA GLU A 75 13.09 14.06 4.53
C GLU A 75 13.63 12.65 4.22
N GLU A 76 14.21 12.47 3.03
CA GLU A 76 15.12 11.35 2.79
C GLU A 76 16.50 11.75 3.31
N PRO A 77 17.13 10.99 4.23
CA PRO A 77 18.58 11.02 4.41
C PRO A 77 19.30 10.35 3.23
#